data_AF-A0A5C6E0I4-F1
#
_entry.id   AF-A0A5C6E0I4-F1
#
_cell.length_a   1.000
_cell.length_b   1.000
_cell.length_c   1.000
_cell.angle_alpha   90.00
_cell.angle_beta   90.00
_cell.angle_gamma   90.00
#
_symmetry.space_group_name_H-M   'P 1'
#
loop_
_entity.id
_entity.type
_entity.pdbx_description
1 polymer ?
#
loop_
_entity_poly.entity_id
_entity_poly.type
_entity_poly.pdbx_seq_one_letter_code
_entity_poly.pdbx_strand_id
1 'polypeptide(L)'
;MNLSALSRKLIYLVVLLAMLVPLYMLGQPSGGVGDSGGQLSEMRDKFNIAESDLGEISPASETMKLASLGMRGVAATLLWEKAHDYKVQHEWDRLKAVLNQIALLQPHFDKVWEHQAHNLAYNVSTEFDDYRQRYEMVREGTEFLTKGVRQNRNAPRLVWYTGWFYGSKMGMADEKTQFRKLFSEDEVLHQALMEEGIAVDSPEARGPYFKPDNWLVGRLWLFHGYDLVDSGVKIRRQTPLNFFETGPKWRIKHAEAIEDEGVLDDRAQNAWQMAADGWKEFGERSVPTTAAFTIKLGQLDELTRLKALRLEEFRKLTGDELPGIEQQYLPKYMGYAKQADSDVRMRAIELAGEIEDLDLRINKTEGYRKQINYQYWDTLAQAEQEERTVKARQLIYDAEKANEAAELDKAIALYEEAFAIWAEIFDDYPILTVDDSAQDLVQSIRRYSVAIDSEEFPDDFPLAAFVEMMGNYDQVSSEIYEDIRYTQKEKIEERKRELEEEERQREREAAEAMERERKAKEEAKAAAAAAKAAEMEATAEEDEPATAEDSEEAAESESAPDGDDGGEKGDVKIEPEPTAE
;
A
#
# COMPACT_ATOMS: atom_id res chain seq x y z
N MET A 1 37.42 18.97 76.30
CA MET A 1 36.96 17.89 77.20
C MET A 1 37.02 16.57 76.44
N ASN A 2 37.60 15.52 77.01
CA ASN A 2 37.59 14.19 76.39
C ASN A 2 36.34 13.42 76.86
N LEU A 3 35.35 13.29 75.97
CA LEU A 3 34.15 12.48 76.23
C LEU A 3 34.52 11.01 76.48
N SER A 4 33.93 10.40 77.51
CA SER A 4 34.19 8.99 77.84
C SER A 4 33.79 8.04 76.70
N ALA A 5 34.36 6.84 76.65
CA ALA A 5 34.01 5.84 75.64
C ALA A 5 32.51 5.47 75.68
N LEU A 6 31.90 5.46 76.88
CA LEU A 6 30.48 5.21 77.08
C LEU A 6 29.62 6.40 76.60
N SER A 7 30.06 7.64 76.88
CA SER A 7 29.43 8.86 76.37
C SER A 7 29.43 8.91 74.84
N ARG A 8 30.55 8.52 74.20
CA ARG A 8 30.64 8.45 72.73
C ARG A 8 29.68 7.39 72.15
N LYS A 9 29.59 6.20 72.76
CA LYS A 9 28.62 5.16 72.37
C LYS A 9 27.17 5.63 72.50
N LEU A 10 26.83 6.34 73.57
CA LEU A 10 25.48 6.94 73.74
C LEU A 10 25.19 8.00 72.67
N ILE A 11 26.15 8.88 72.36
CA ILE A 11 25.99 9.88 71.29
C ILE A 11 25.77 9.17 69.93
N TYR A 12 26.56 8.14 69.60
CA TYR A 12 26.34 7.38 68.38
C TYR A 12 24.97 6.66 68.35
N LEU A 13 24.51 6.11 69.47
CA LEU A 13 23.18 5.49 69.58
C LEU A 13 22.07 6.53 69.31
N VAL A 14 22.15 7.71 69.93
CA VAL A 14 21.17 8.80 69.75
C VAL A 14 21.20 9.32 68.31
N VAL A 15 22.37 9.48 67.70
CA VAL A 15 22.50 9.88 66.29
C VAL A 15 21.93 8.80 65.35
N LEU A 16 22.17 7.52 65.62
CA LEU A 16 21.64 6.42 64.81
C LEU A 16 20.11 6.35 64.90
N LEU A 17 19.54 6.46 66.11
CA LEU A 17 18.09 6.57 66.31
C LEU A 17 17.50 7.82 65.65
N ALA A 18 18.18 8.96 65.71
CA ALA A 18 17.75 10.20 65.07
C ALA A 18 17.82 10.13 63.52
N MET A 19 18.71 9.32 62.95
CA MET A 19 18.74 9.04 61.50
C MET A 19 17.71 7.98 61.09
N LEU A 20 17.34 7.04 61.97
CA LEU A 20 16.30 6.06 61.68
C LEU A 20 14.92 6.70 61.46
N VAL A 21 14.58 7.79 62.15
CA VAL A 21 13.29 8.48 61.97
C VAL A 21 13.07 9.00 60.54
N PRO A 22 13.94 9.83 59.93
CA PRO A 22 13.77 10.26 58.55
C PRO A 22 13.93 9.11 57.54
N LEU A 23 14.80 8.12 57.81
CA LEU A 23 14.89 6.91 56.97
C LEU A 23 13.58 6.12 56.95
N TYR A 24 12.90 6.02 58.09
CA TYR A 24 11.59 5.39 58.21
C TYR A 24 10.50 6.20 57.48
N MET A 25 10.42 7.52 57.70
CA MET A 25 9.43 8.39 57.03
C MET A 25 9.63 8.49 55.52
N LEU A 26 10.85 8.31 55.02
CA LEU A 26 11.13 8.22 53.58
C LEU A 26 10.84 6.82 53.03
N GLY A 27 11.29 5.77 53.72
CA GLY A 27 11.45 4.42 53.16
C GLY A 27 10.52 3.32 53.71
N GLN A 28 9.54 3.62 54.57
CA GLN A 28 8.52 2.63 54.94
C GLN A 28 7.74 2.20 53.67
N PRO A 29 7.56 0.90 53.40
CA PRO A 29 6.69 0.44 52.32
C PRO A 29 5.21 0.67 52.67
N SER A 30 4.37 0.83 51.64
CA SER A 30 2.91 0.84 51.79
C SER A 30 2.39 -0.50 52.31
N GLY A 31 1.57 -0.46 53.37
CA GLY A 31 0.99 -1.64 54.01
C GLY A 31 -0.19 -2.27 53.27
N GLY A 32 -0.66 -1.66 52.17
CA GLY A 32 -1.78 -2.13 51.36
C GLY A 32 -2.85 -1.06 51.14
N VAL A 33 -4.07 -1.49 50.82
CA VAL A 33 -5.19 -0.60 50.45
C VAL A 33 -5.52 0.36 51.60
N GLY A 34 -5.15 1.64 51.43
CA GLY A 34 -5.38 2.72 52.39
C GLY A 34 -4.17 3.16 53.21
N ASP A 35 -3.01 2.51 53.10
CA ASP A 35 -1.75 2.97 53.68
C ASP A 35 -0.77 3.38 52.57
N SER A 36 -0.49 4.69 52.48
CA SER A 36 0.40 5.26 51.47
C SER A 36 1.89 5.07 51.76
N GLY A 37 2.25 4.55 52.94
CA GLY A 37 3.64 4.27 53.33
C GLY A 37 4.48 5.54 53.56
N GLY A 38 5.79 5.43 53.34
CA GLY A 38 6.71 6.56 53.38
C GLY A 38 6.70 7.39 52.10
N GLN A 39 7.30 8.58 52.13
CA GLN A 39 7.28 9.53 51.01
C GLN A 39 7.83 8.94 49.69
N LEU A 40 8.76 7.98 49.74
CA LEU A 40 9.26 7.31 48.52
C LEU A 40 8.25 6.31 47.95
N SER A 41 7.34 5.76 48.75
CA SER A 41 6.22 4.95 48.25
C SER A 41 5.21 5.86 47.56
N GLU A 42 4.73 6.91 48.24
CA GLU A 42 3.85 7.93 47.66
C GLU A 42 4.36 8.51 46.33
N MET A 43 5.67 8.78 46.24
CA MET A 43 6.28 9.27 44.99
C MET A 43 6.42 8.18 43.92
N ARG A 44 6.63 6.91 44.28
CA ARG A 44 6.66 5.81 43.29
C ARG A 44 5.28 5.62 42.67
N ASP A 45 4.26 5.49 43.51
CA ASP A 45 2.88 5.25 43.09
C ASP A 45 2.38 6.45 42.25
N LYS A 46 2.61 7.69 42.71
CA LYS A 46 2.23 8.93 42.00
C LYS A 46 2.89 9.12 40.63
N PHE A 47 4.04 8.50 40.38
CA PHE A 47 4.77 8.60 39.11
C PHE A 47 4.76 7.29 38.30
N ASN A 48 3.99 6.27 38.73
CA ASN A 48 3.94 4.92 38.17
C ASN A 48 5.34 4.27 38.09
N ILE A 49 6.07 4.29 39.21
CA ILE A 49 7.42 3.73 39.40
C ILE A 49 7.44 2.69 40.55
N ALA A 50 6.29 2.26 41.07
CA ALA A 50 6.24 1.03 41.86
C ALA A 50 6.31 -0.17 40.92
N GLU A 51 6.95 -1.26 41.37
CA GLU A 51 7.22 -2.44 40.52
C GLU A 51 5.92 -3.20 40.19
N SER A 52 4.90 -3.04 41.05
CA SER A 52 3.49 -3.41 40.84
C SER A 52 2.83 -2.73 39.64
N ASP A 53 3.20 -1.48 39.37
CA ASP A 53 2.52 -0.62 38.39
C ASP A 53 3.09 -0.83 36.99
N LEU A 54 4.28 -1.42 36.91
CA LEU A 54 4.98 -1.70 35.66
C LEU A 54 4.54 -3.03 35.05
N GLY A 55 4.18 -4.03 35.85
CA GLY A 55 3.71 -5.33 35.36
C GLY A 55 3.71 -6.43 36.42
N GLU A 56 3.85 -7.68 35.98
CA GLU A 56 3.89 -8.84 36.87
C GLU A 56 5.18 -8.90 37.70
N ILE A 57 5.05 -9.06 39.02
CA ILE A 57 6.22 -9.18 39.91
C ILE A 57 6.69 -10.64 39.90
N SER A 58 7.71 -10.95 39.09
CA SER A 58 8.35 -12.26 39.04
C SER A 58 9.23 -12.52 40.29
N PRO A 59 8.93 -13.55 41.11
CA PRO A 59 9.76 -13.90 42.27
C PRO A 59 11.17 -14.34 41.89
N ALA A 60 11.36 -14.89 40.68
CA ALA A 60 12.65 -15.25 40.15
C ALA A 60 13.49 -13.99 39.84
N SER A 61 12.87 -12.96 39.25
CA SER A 61 13.53 -11.67 38.97
C SER A 61 13.99 -10.99 40.27
N GLU A 62 13.14 -10.95 41.30
CA GLU A 62 13.52 -10.42 42.61
C GLU A 62 14.62 -11.24 43.30
N THR A 63 14.56 -12.57 43.16
CA THR A 63 15.62 -13.46 43.68
C THR A 63 16.95 -13.20 42.98
N MET A 64 16.99 -13.02 41.65
CA MET A 64 18.21 -12.70 40.90
C MET A 64 18.74 -11.30 41.22
N LYS A 65 17.86 -10.31 41.37
CA LYS A 65 18.15 -8.94 41.81
C LYS A 65 18.82 -8.93 43.19
N LEU A 66 18.28 -9.67 44.16
CA LEU A 66 18.89 -9.86 45.49
C LEU A 66 20.22 -10.63 45.42
N ALA A 67 20.26 -11.76 44.70
CA ALA A 67 21.47 -12.59 44.55
C ALA A 67 22.64 -11.85 43.87
N SER A 68 22.34 -10.85 43.03
CA SER A 68 23.36 -9.98 42.42
C SER A 68 24.05 -9.02 43.43
N LEU A 69 23.52 -8.90 44.65
CA LEU A 69 24.01 -7.96 45.69
C LEU A 69 24.14 -6.51 45.19
N GLY A 70 23.25 -6.10 44.28
CA GLY A 70 23.28 -4.78 43.63
C GLY A 70 24.18 -4.71 42.38
N MET A 71 25.03 -5.70 42.12
CA MET A 71 25.88 -5.78 40.92
C MET A 71 25.13 -6.28 39.66
N ARG A 72 23.81 -6.04 39.62
CA ARG A 72 22.86 -6.38 38.55
C ARG A 72 23.39 -6.09 37.14
N GLY A 73 24.03 -4.94 36.95
CA GLY A 73 24.63 -4.56 35.66
C GLY A 73 25.83 -5.43 35.25
N VAL A 74 26.72 -5.77 36.18
CA VAL A 74 27.88 -6.64 35.93
C VAL A 74 27.43 -8.07 35.62
N ALA A 75 26.46 -8.58 36.39
CA ALA A 75 25.85 -9.88 36.14
C ALA A 75 25.16 -9.93 34.78
N ALA A 76 24.50 -8.85 34.34
CA ALA A 76 23.93 -8.76 33.01
C ALA A 76 25.02 -8.79 31.92
N THR A 77 26.09 -7.99 32.04
CA THR A 77 27.20 -8.01 31.07
C THR A 77 27.81 -9.40 30.90
N LEU A 78 28.05 -10.14 31.99
CA LEU A 78 28.58 -11.51 31.94
C LEU A 78 27.60 -12.53 31.33
N LEU A 79 26.29 -12.27 31.38
CA LEU A 79 25.28 -13.06 30.66
C LEU A 79 25.23 -12.68 29.18
N TRP A 80 25.36 -11.40 28.83
CA TRP A 80 25.45 -10.95 27.43
C TRP A 80 26.69 -11.50 26.71
N GLU A 81 27.83 -11.58 27.41
CA GLU A 81 29.07 -12.24 26.93
C GLU A 81 28.82 -13.73 26.63
N LYS A 82 28.23 -14.47 27.58
CA LYS A 82 27.85 -15.89 27.37
C LYS A 82 26.80 -16.09 26.27
N ALA A 83 25.87 -15.14 26.10
CA ALA A 83 24.90 -15.19 25.01
C ALA A 83 25.60 -15.01 23.65
N HIS A 84 26.63 -14.18 23.57
CA HIS A 84 27.46 -14.09 22.37
C HIS A 84 28.22 -15.41 22.11
N ASP A 85 28.89 -15.96 23.13
CA ASP A 85 29.62 -17.24 23.03
C ASP A 85 28.72 -18.39 22.55
N TYR A 86 27.54 -18.57 23.17
CA TYR A 86 26.58 -19.61 22.78
C TYR A 86 25.95 -19.37 21.42
N LYS A 87 25.80 -18.11 20.97
CA LYS A 87 25.40 -17.82 19.58
C LYS A 87 26.49 -18.24 18.59
N VAL A 88 27.75 -17.88 18.83
CA VAL A 88 28.89 -18.23 17.97
C VAL A 88 29.16 -19.74 17.93
N GLN A 89 28.79 -20.47 18.99
CA GLN A 89 28.89 -21.93 19.06
C GLN A 89 27.62 -22.67 18.58
N HIS A 90 26.60 -21.95 18.09
CA HIS A 90 25.29 -22.48 17.68
C HIS A 90 24.59 -23.31 18.79
N GLU A 91 24.90 -23.07 20.08
CA GLU A 91 24.32 -23.76 21.23
C GLU A 91 22.95 -23.15 21.61
N TRP A 92 21.97 -23.27 20.71
CA TRP A 92 20.70 -22.54 20.76
C TRP A 92 19.92 -22.69 22.07
N ASP A 93 19.88 -23.88 22.67
CA ASP A 93 19.19 -24.08 23.97
C ASP A 93 19.88 -23.34 25.12
N ARG A 94 21.22 -23.28 25.11
CA ARG A 94 21.99 -22.55 26.12
C ARG A 94 21.90 -21.05 25.90
N LEU A 95 21.88 -20.60 24.63
CA LEU A 95 21.55 -19.23 24.27
C LEU A 95 20.19 -18.84 24.86
N LYS A 96 19.11 -19.56 24.53
CA LYS A 96 17.74 -19.32 25.03
C LYS A 96 17.69 -19.30 26.56
N ALA A 97 18.36 -20.23 27.24
CA ALA A 97 18.44 -20.25 28.70
C ALA A 97 19.12 -19.00 29.29
N VAL A 98 20.18 -18.48 28.65
CA VAL A 98 20.84 -17.23 29.04
C VAL A 98 19.99 -16.00 28.70
N LEU A 99 19.29 -15.97 27.56
CA LEU A 99 18.42 -14.85 27.18
C LEU A 99 17.28 -14.68 28.20
N ASN A 100 16.71 -15.80 28.68
CA ASN A 100 15.73 -15.80 29.78
C ASN A 100 16.33 -15.30 31.11
N GLN A 101 17.57 -15.65 31.44
CA GLN A 101 18.26 -15.11 32.62
C GLN A 101 18.51 -13.60 32.51
N ILE A 102 18.83 -13.08 31.32
CA ILE A 102 18.96 -11.63 31.07
C ILE A 102 17.59 -10.95 31.24
N ALA A 103 16.50 -11.53 30.74
CA ALA A 103 15.15 -10.99 30.90
C ALA A 103 14.69 -10.98 32.37
N LEU A 104 14.94 -12.04 33.15
CA LEU A 104 14.68 -12.05 34.59
C LEU A 104 15.57 -11.06 35.36
N LEU A 105 16.81 -10.84 34.91
CA LEU A 105 17.71 -9.87 35.52
C LEU A 105 17.38 -8.42 35.11
N GLN A 106 16.73 -8.18 33.97
CA GLN A 106 16.42 -6.85 33.42
C GLN A 106 14.95 -6.69 32.93
N PRO A 107 13.91 -7.12 33.68
CA PRO A 107 12.51 -7.16 33.21
C PRO A 107 11.97 -5.82 32.70
N HIS A 108 12.32 -4.72 33.36
CA HIS A 108 11.85 -3.36 33.02
C HIS A 108 12.80 -2.57 32.12
N PHE A 109 13.48 -3.25 31.21
CA PHE A 109 14.25 -2.61 30.14
C PHE A 109 13.75 -3.14 28.79
N ASP A 110 12.81 -2.42 28.17
CA ASP A 110 12.11 -2.77 26.93
C ASP A 110 13.05 -3.26 25.81
N LYS A 111 14.26 -2.70 25.74
CA LYS A 111 15.29 -3.09 24.75
C LYS A 111 15.83 -4.51 24.91
N VAL A 112 15.71 -5.15 26.07
CA VAL A 112 16.00 -6.59 26.21
C VAL A 112 14.99 -7.40 25.41
N TRP A 113 13.70 -7.13 25.62
CA TRP A 113 12.61 -7.81 24.93
C TRP A 113 12.66 -7.56 23.42
N GLU A 114 12.82 -6.30 22.98
CA GLU A 114 13.02 -5.97 21.56
C GLU A 114 14.22 -6.74 20.96
N HIS A 115 15.39 -6.71 21.62
CA HIS A 115 16.62 -7.29 21.09
C HIS A 115 16.61 -8.82 21.04
N GLN A 116 16.18 -9.52 22.10
CA GLN A 116 16.23 -10.98 22.10
C GLN A 116 15.23 -11.59 21.13
N ALA A 117 14.02 -11.02 21.03
CA ALA A 117 13.03 -11.45 20.06
C ALA A 117 13.56 -11.27 18.63
N HIS A 118 14.13 -10.11 18.32
CA HIS A 118 14.77 -9.86 17.03
C HIS A 118 15.93 -10.84 16.77
N ASN A 119 16.80 -11.09 17.76
CA ASN A 119 17.91 -12.01 17.60
C ASN A 119 17.45 -13.47 17.37
N LEU A 120 16.36 -13.92 18.01
CA LEU A 120 15.76 -15.24 17.73
C LEU A 120 15.18 -15.29 16.30
N ALA A 121 14.28 -14.36 15.98
CA ALA A 121 13.44 -14.43 14.78
C ALA A 121 14.07 -13.90 13.49
N TYR A 122 15.17 -13.15 13.57
CA TYR A 122 15.87 -12.60 12.39
C TYR A 122 17.29 -13.17 12.26
N ASN A 123 18.04 -13.34 13.35
CA ASN A 123 19.43 -13.79 13.27
C ASN A 123 19.63 -15.29 13.50
N VAL A 124 18.82 -15.92 14.36
CA VAL A 124 18.95 -17.36 14.68
C VAL A 124 18.05 -18.19 13.78
N SER A 125 16.89 -17.67 13.36
CA SER A 125 16.03 -18.32 12.37
C SER A 125 16.75 -18.63 11.05
N THR A 126 17.64 -17.74 10.58
CA THR A 126 18.36 -17.89 9.30
C THR A 126 19.43 -18.97 9.31
N GLU A 127 19.77 -19.51 10.48
CA GLU A 127 20.80 -20.55 10.67
C GLU A 127 20.25 -21.99 10.54
N PHE A 128 18.95 -22.13 10.20
CA PHE A 128 18.27 -23.42 9.98
C PHE A 128 17.88 -23.59 8.51
N ASP A 129 17.90 -24.81 7.98
CA ASP A 129 17.49 -25.08 6.59
C ASP A 129 15.97 -25.25 6.43
N ASP A 130 15.28 -25.90 7.37
CA ASP A 130 13.82 -26.10 7.29
C ASP A 130 13.07 -24.84 7.73
N TYR A 131 12.24 -24.28 6.85
CA TYR A 131 11.34 -23.16 7.13
C TYR A 131 10.46 -23.37 8.39
N ARG A 132 10.16 -24.62 8.77
CA ARG A 132 9.44 -24.92 10.03
C ARG A 132 10.27 -24.54 11.25
N GLN A 133 11.57 -24.83 11.24
CA GLN A 133 12.49 -24.46 12.32
C GLN A 133 12.75 -22.95 12.31
N ARG A 134 12.80 -22.32 11.13
CA ARG A 134 12.80 -20.85 11.00
C ARG A 134 11.56 -20.25 11.69
N TYR A 135 10.37 -20.78 11.40
CA TYR A 135 9.10 -20.36 12.01
C TYR A 135 9.07 -20.60 13.53
N GLU A 136 9.57 -21.72 14.04
CA GLU A 136 9.67 -21.98 15.50
C GLU A 136 10.47 -20.87 16.21
N MET A 137 11.60 -20.42 15.63
CA MET A 137 12.38 -19.32 16.22
C MET A 137 11.67 -17.97 16.11
N VAL A 138 10.84 -17.77 15.07
CA VAL A 138 9.97 -16.59 14.95
C VAL A 138 8.87 -16.60 16.01
N ARG A 139 8.20 -17.74 16.23
CA ARG A 139 7.17 -17.91 17.26
C ARG A 139 7.72 -17.68 18.66
N GLU A 140 8.86 -18.30 18.99
CA GLU A 140 9.54 -18.04 20.27
C GLU A 140 9.88 -16.56 20.45
N GLY A 141 10.27 -15.87 19.36
CA GLY A 141 10.45 -14.42 19.34
C GLY A 141 9.17 -13.65 19.70
N THR A 142 8.03 -13.99 19.08
CA THR A 142 6.74 -13.36 19.42
C THR A 142 6.27 -13.66 20.83
N GLU A 143 6.40 -14.90 21.31
CA GLU A 143 6.09 -15.26 22.69
C GLU A 143 6.96 -14.48 23.70
N PHE A 144 8.23 -14.24 23.36
CA PHE A 144 9.14 -13.46 24.20
C PHE A 144 8.69 -12.00 24.30
N LEU A 145 8.22 -11.40 23.21
CA LEU A 145 7.64 -10.06 23.23
C LEU A 145 6.35 -10.00 24.06
N THR A 146 5.45 -10.97 23.91
CA THR A 146 4.24 -11.11 24.73
C THR A 146 4.56 -11.17 26.23
N LYS A 147 5.53 -12.01 26.64
CA LYS A 147 6.04 -12.08 28.02
C LYS A 147 6.62 -10.73 28.48
N GLY A 148 7.29 -10.01 27.57
CA GLY A 148 7.77 -8.64 27.79
C GLY A 148 6.68 -7.60 27.99
N VAL A 149 5.55 -7.69 27.29
CA VAL A 149 4.38 -6.80 27.46
C VAL A 149 3.72 -7.02 28.82
N ARG A 150 3.45 -8.26 29.24
CA ARG A 150 2.96 -8.58 30.60
C ARG A 150 3.81 -7.96 31.71
N GLN A 151 5.12 -7.99 31.49
CA GLN A 151 6.13 -7.43 32.39
C GLN A 151 6.22 -5.89 32.32
N ASN A 152 5.68 -5.23 31.28
CA ASN A 152 5.82 -3.80 31.01
C ASN A 152 4.52 -3.17 30.46
N ARG A 153 3.45 -3.26 31.24
CA ARG A 153 2.09 -2.76 30.93
C ARG A 153 2.06 -1.27 30.58
N ASN A 154 2.99 -0.50 31.15
CA ASN A 154 3.17 0.93 30.89
C ASN A 154 4.19 1.26 29.77
N ALA A 155 4.47 0.33 28.85
CA ALA A 155 5.37 0.53 27.70
C ALA A 155 4.66 0.33 26.33
N PRO A 156 3.86 1.30 25.85
CA PRO A 156 3.13 1.19 24.58
C PRO A 156 4.04 0.91 23.37
N ARG A 157 5.31 1.36 23.41
CA ARG A 157 6.31 1.04 22.37
C ARG A 157 6.59 -0.47 22.26
N LEU A 158 6.61 -1.22 23.37
CA LEU A 158 6.85 -2.66 23.33
C LEU A 158 5.63 -3.41 22.79
N VAL A 159 4.43 -2.92 23.11
CA VAL A 159 3.16 -3.39 22.52
C VAL A 159 3.14 -3.13 21.00
N TRP A 160 3.49 -1.92 20.57
CA TRP A 160 3.65 -1.58 19.16
C TRP A 160 4.70 -2.44 18.46
N TYR A 161 5.86 -2.67 19.11
CA TYR A 161 6.91 -3.52 18.54
C TYR A 161 6.42 -4.96 18.39
N THR A 162 5.62 -5.47 19.33
CA THR A 162 4.99 -6.80 19.25
C THR A 162 4.08 -6.90 18.01
N GLY A 163 3.16 -5.95 17.81
CA GLY A 163 2.26 -5.97 16.65
C GLY A 163 2.96 -5.70 15.31
N TRP A 164 3.99 -4.84 15.29
CA TRP A 164 4.87 -4.66 14.14
C TRP A 164 5.64 -5.96 13.81
N PHE A 165 6.07 -6.73 14.81
CA PHE A 165 6.84 -7.96 14.60
C PHE A 165 6.04 -9.04 13.86
N TYR A 166 4.75 -9.23 14.19
CA TYR A 166 3.87 -10.19 13.51
C TYR A 166 3.76 -9.90 12.01
N GLY A 167 3.56 -8.63 11.62
CA GLY A 167 3.58 -8.23 10.22
C GLY A 167 4.97 -8.37 9.60
N SER A 168 5.94 -7.61 10.12
CA SER A 168 7.26 -7.46 9.51
C SER A 168 8.08 -8.75 9.43
N LYS A 169 7.92 -9.72 10.34
CA LYS A 169 8.71 -10.97 10.28
C LYS A 169 7.98 -12.15 9.64
N MET A 170 6.67 -12.26 9.79
CA MET A 170 5.92 -13.37 9.18
C MET A 170 5.42 -13.03 7.76
N GLY A 171 5.18 -11.76 7.45
CA GLY A 171 4.64 -11.31 6.16
C GLY A 171 5.66 -10.74 5.16
N MET A 172 6.87 -10.36 5.60
CA MET A 172 7.93 -9.79 4.74
C MET A 172 9.21 -10.64 4.66
N ALA A 173 9.17 -11.90 5.12
CA ALA A 173 10.30 -12.82 4.97
C ALA A 173 10.26 -13.53 3.60
N ASP A 174 11.40 -14.07 3.16
CA ASP A 174 11.49 -14.90 1.95
C ASP A 174 10.52 -16.10 2.02
N GLU A 175 10.26 -16.62 3.23
CA GLU A 175 9.29 -17.69 3.50
C GLU A 175 7.88 -17.17 3.86
N LYS A 176 7.49 -15.94 3.45
CA LYS A 176 6.23 -15.29 3.88
C LYS A 176 5.02 -16.22 3.76
N THR A 177 4.82 -16.84 2.61
CA THR A 177 3.69 -17.75 2.34
C THR A 177 3.69 -18.98 3.26
N GLN A 178 4.87 -19.54 3.55
CA GLN A 178 5.01 -20.68 4.44
C GLN A 178 4.79 -20.30 5.91
N PHE A 179 5.32 -19.15 6.35
CA PHE A 179 5.11 -18.62 7.70
C PHE A 179 3.67 -18.22 7.94
N ARG A 180 3.01 -17.57 6.97
CA ARG A 180 1.59 -17.21 7.01
C ARG A 180 0.71 -18.45 7.13
N LYS A 181 0.99 -19.49 6.35
CA LYS A 181 0.30 -20.78 6.46
C LYS A 181 0.50 -21.43 7.83
N LEU A 182 1.75 -21.58 8.30
CA LEU A 182 2.06 -22.17 9.61
C LEU A 182 1.41 -21.39 10.75
N PHE A 183 1.46 -20.05 10.71
CA PHE A 183 0.78 -19.18 11.65
C PHE A 183 -0.72 -19.45 11.70
N SER A 184 -1.40 -19.50 10.54
CA SER A 184 -2.83 -19.78 10.45
C SER A 184 -3.26 -21.13 11.05
N GLU A 185 -2.31 -22.04 11.28
CA GLU A 185 -2.50 -23.40 11.80
C GLU A 185 -1.98 -23.57 13.24
N ASP A 186 -1.41 -22.52 13.86
CA ASP A 186 -0.84 -22.58 15.22
C ASP A 186 -1.89 -22.31 16.31
N GLU A 187 -2.77 -23.29 16.52
CA GLU A 187 -3.80 -23.25 17.58
C GLU A 187 -3.23 -22.97 18.99
N VAL A 188 -1.98 -23.36 19.27
CA VAL A 188 -1.33 -23.17 20.56
C VAL A 188 -0.95 -21.69 20.76
N LEU A 189 -0.37 -21.06 19.74
CA LEU A 189 -0.09 -19.62 19.74
C LEU A 189 -1.38 -18.80 19.81
N HIS A 190 -2.41 -19.20 19.07
CA HIS A 190 -3.71 -18.51 19.08
C HIS A 190 -4.40 -18.61 20.45
N GLN A 191 -4.39 -19.78 21.10
CA GLN A 191 -4.91 -19.95 22.46
C GLN A 191 -4.14 -19.08 23.46
N ALA A 192 -2.80 -19.07 23.39
CA ALA A 192 -1.99 -18.22 24.25
C ALA A 192 -2.29 -16.73 24.04
N LEU A 193 -2.49 -16.27 22.81
CA LEU A 193 -2.85 -14.88 22.50
C LEU A 193 -4.23 -14.47 23.03
N MET A 194 -5.22 -15.37 22.99
CA MET A 194 -6.53 -15.13 23.62
C MET A 194 -6.43 -15.00 25.15
N GLU A 195 -5.52 -15.74 25.79
CA GLU A 195 -5.24 -15.61 27.23
C GLU A 195 -4.58 -14.27 27.60
N GLU A 196 -3.88 -13.61 26.67
CA GLU A 196 -3.42 -12.22 26.83
C GLU A 196 -4.51 -11.16 26.63
N GLY A 197 -5.70 -11.55 26.15
CA GLY A 197 -6.77 -10.63 25.74
C GLY A 197 -6.66 -10.13 24.30
N ILE A 198 -5.81 -10.72 23.46
CA ILE A 198 -5.79 -10.43 22.01
C ILE A 198 -6.84 -11.31 21.33
N ALA A 199 -7.88 -10.69 20.78
CA ALA A 199 -9.06 -11.36 20.23
C ALA A 199 -8.81 -12.01 18.85
N VAL A 200 -7.92 -13.00 18.80
CA VAL A 200 -7.50 -13.73 17.59
C VAL A 200 -8.64 -14.52 16.94
N ASP A 201 -9.69 -14.85 17.70
CA ASP A 201 -10.91 -15.48 17.22
C ASP A 201 -11.88 -14.49 16.54
N SER A 202 -11.72 -13.18 16.76
CA SER A 202 -12.64 -12.14 16.26
C SER A 202 -12.62 -12.00 14.73
N PRO A 203 -13.67 -11.44 14.10
CA PRO A 203 -13.66 -11.14 12.67
C PRO A 203 -12.50 -10.24 12.23
N GLU A 204 -12.07 -9.31 13.10
CA GLU A 204 -10.97 -8.37 12.84
C GLU A 204 -9.59 -9.06 12.67
N ALA A 205 -9.46 -10.33 13.03
CA ALA A 205 -8.25 -11.14 12.91
C ALA A 205 -8.24 -12.13 11.73
N ARG A 206 -9.39 -12.34 11.06
CA ARG A 206 -9.58 -13.45 10.11
C ARG A 206 -9.21 -13.05 8.68
N GLY A 207 -8.32 -13.81 8.06
CA GLY A 207 -8.03 -13.71 6.64
C GLY A 207 -9.06 -14.43 5.74
N PRO A 208 -8.84 -14.47 4.42
CA PRO A 208 -9.81 -14.91 3.40
C PRO A 208 -10.20 -16.40 3.44
N TYR A 209 -9.66 -17.17 4.38
CA TYR A 209 -9.96 -18.58 4.63
C TYR A 209 -10.54 -18.82 6.04
N PHE A 210 -11.04 -17.77 6.71
CA PHE A 210 -11.62 -17.77 8.07
C PHE A 210 -10.66 -18.20 9.21
N LYS A 211 -9.37 -18.37 8.92
CA LYS A 211 -8.29 -18.56 9.90
C LYS A 211 -7.66 -17.21 10.30
N PRO A 212 -6.98 -17.12 11.45
CA PRO A 212 -6.20 -15.94 11.81
C PRO A 212 -5.10 -15.60 10.80
N ASP A 213 -4.89 -14.31 10.57
CA ASP A 213 -3.86 -13.75 9.69
C ASP A 213 -2.83 -12.94 10.51
N ASN A 214 -1.54 -13.06 10.16
CA ASN A 214 -0.44 -12.46 10.92
C ASN A 214 -0.48 -10.92 10.91
N TRP A 215 -0.89 -10.30 9.80
CA TRP A 215 -0.99 -8.85 9.70
C TRP A 215 -2.14 -8.33 10.56
N LEU A 216 -3.29 -9.03 10.51
CA LEU A 216 -4.48 -8.67 11.28
C LEU A 216 -4.29 -8.90 12.79
N VAL A 217 -3.65 -9.99 13.20
CA VAL A 217 -3.25 -10.21 14.61
C VAL A 217 -2.17 -9.20 15.05
N GLY A 218 -1.25 -8.81 14.15
CA GLY A 218 -0.34 -7.69 14.38
C GLY A 218 -1.07 -6.36 14.56
N ARG A 219 -2.14 -6.12 13.80
CA ARG A 219 -3.03 -4.95 13.94
C ARG A 219 -3.77 -4.95 15.28
N LEU A 220 -4.25 -6.10 15.78
CA LEU A 220 -4.86 -6.18 17.12
C LEU A 220 -3.87 -5.77 18.22
N TRP A 221 -2.63 -6.25 18.16
CA TRP A 221 -1.56 -5.81 19.06
C TRP A 221 -1.29 -4.30 18.96
N LEU A 222 -1.27 -3.74 17.75
CA LEU A 222 -1.08 -2.30 17.54
C LEU A 222 -2.23 -1.49 18.15
N PHE A 223 -3.48 -1.91 17.95
CA PHE A 223 -4.67 -1.26 18.51
C PHE A 223 -4.73 -1.35 20.04
N HIS A 224 -4.33 -2.46 20.65
CA HIS A 224 -4.12 -2.54 22.10
C HIS A 224 -3.08 -1.52 22.59
N GLY A 225 -2.04 -1.26 21.79
CA GLY A 225 -1.08 -0.19 22.02
C GLY A 225 -1.68 1.22 21.90
N TYR A 226 -2.74 1.39 21.11
CA TYR A 226 -3.45 2.66 20.92
C TYR A 226 -4.37 2.95 22.12
N ASP A 227 -5.11 1.94 22.58
CA ASP A 227 -5.94 2.01 23.79
C ASP A 227 -5.13 2.42 25.04
N LEU A 228 -3.92 1.87 25.19
CA LEU A 228 -3.00 2.27 26.26
C LEU A 228 -2.61 3.75 26.19
N VAL A 229 -2.39 4.30 24.99
CA VAL A 229 -2.08 5.73 24.84
C VAL A 229 -3.31 6.60 25.08
N ASP A 230 -4.49 6.18 24.63
CA ASP A 230 -5.74 6.93 24.80
C ASP A 230 -6.27 6.87 26.26
N SER A 231 -5.91 5.85 27.03
CA SER A 231 -6.01 5.83 28.50
C SER A 231 -4.98 6.71 29.22
N GLY A 232 -4.07 7.36 28.49
CA GLY A 232 -3.14 8.37 28.98
C GLY A 232 -1.68 7.93 29.13
N VAL A 233 -1.30 6.69 28.76
CA VAL A 233 0.08 6.23 28.83
C VAL A 233 0.93 6.90 27.75
N LYS A 234 1.95 7.66 28.16
CA LYS A 234 2.75 8.48 27.21
C LYS A 234 3.64 7.61 26.32
N ILE A 235 3.53 7.79 25.01
CA ILE A 235 4.49 7.29 24.01
C ILE A 235 5.91 7.77 24.38
N ARG A 236 6.89 6.87 24.31
CA ARG A 236 8.31 7.13 24.57
C ARG A 236 9.16 6.49 23.47
N ARG A 237 10.25 7.16 23.06
CA ARG A 237 11.21 6.66 22.04
C ARG A 237 10.57 6.33 20.68
N GLN A 238 9.49 7.04 20.34
CA GLN A 238 8.77 6.95 19.06
C GLN A 238 7.95 8.24 18.88
N THR A 239 7.69 8.63 17.63
CA THR A 239 6.78 9.73 17.27
C THR A 239 5.31 9.25 17.35
N PRO A 240 4.34 10.11 17.68
CA PRO A 240 2.92 9.72 17.65
C PRO A 240 2.45 9.30 16.24
N LEU A 241 2.98 9.96 15.20
CA LEU A 241 2.67 9.63 13.80
C LEU A 241 3.04 8.18 13.45
N ASN A 242 4.32 7.81 13.64
CA ASN A 242 4.82 6.46 13.36
C ASN A 242 4.37 5.39 14.37
N PHE A 243 3.62 5.79 15.40
CA PHE A 243 2.96 4.86 16.31
C PHE A 243 1.58 4.49 15.75
N PHE A 244 0.77 5.50 15.37
CA PHE A 244 -0.61 5.31 14.92
C PHE A 244 -0.78 4.92 13.44
N GLU A 245 0.21 5.13 12.56
CA GLU A 245 0.11 4.74 11.14
C GLU A 245 0.11 3.22 10.90
N THR A 246 0.69 2.44 11.82
CA THR A 246 1.13 1.07 11.53
C THR A 246 -0.03 0.07 11.51
N GLY A 247 -1.02 0.22 12.39
CA GLY A 247 -2.21 -0.63 12.41
C GLY A 247 -3.04 -0.53 11.13
N PRO A 248 -3.32 0.69 10.62
CA PRO A 248 -3.85 0.91 9.28
C PRO A 248 -2.98 0.30 8.17
N LYS A 249 -1.66 0.51 8.18
CA LYS A 249 -0.75 -0.07 7.17
C LYS A 249 -0.72 -1.60 7.19
N TRP A 250 -0.91 -2.24 8.34
CA TRP A 250 -1.07 -3.70 8.42
C TRP A 250 -2.38 -4.20 7.82
N ARG A 251 -3.42 -3.38 7.68
CA ARG A 251 -4.59 -3.77 6.90
C ARG A 251 -4.35 -3.64 5.39
N ILE A 252 -3.60 -2.63 4.95
CA ILE A 252 -3.12 -2.54 3.56
C ILE A 252 -2.22 -3.74 3.22
N LYS A 253 -1.18 -4.00 4.02
CA LYS A 253 -0.30 -5.17 3.84
C LYS A 253 -1.00 -6.52 4.02
N HIS A 254 -2.19 -6.58 4.61
CA HIS A 254 -3.04 -7.78 4.56
C HIS A 254 -3.65 -7.99 3.17
N ALA A 255 -4.19 -6.93 2.56
CA ALA A 255 -4.83 -7.01 1.24
C ALA A 255 -3.81 -7.40 0.16
N GLU A 256 -2.69 -6.67 0.06
CA GLU A 256 -1.58 -7.02 -0.84
C GLU A 256 -1.13 -8.49 -0.69
N ALA A 257 -0.94 -8.95 0.56
CA ALA A 257 -0.42 -10.28 0.84
C ALA A 257 -1.42 -11.43 0.57
N ILE A 258 -2.71 -11.15 0.36
CA ILE A 258 -3.66 -12.19 -0.09
C ILE A 258 -3.81 -12.21 -1.62
N GLU A 259 -3.59 -11.09 -2.28
CA GLU A 259 -3.51 -11.00 -3.75
C GLU A 259 -2.24 -11.66 -4.28
N ASP A 260 -1.09 -11.42 -3.62
CA ASP A 260 0.17 -12.20 -3.75
C ASP A 260 -0.06 -13.72 -3.68
N GLU A 261 -1.00 -14.14 -2.83
CA GLU A 261 -1.33 -15.55 -2.57
C GLU A 261 -2.45 -16.08 -3.50
N GLY A 262 -2.89 -15.29 -4.47
CA GLY A 262 -3.87 -15.68 -5.50
C GLY A 262 -5.33 -15.56 -5.07
N VAL A 263 -5.64 -14.79 -4.02
CA VAL A 263 -7.03 -14.37 -3.71
C VAL A 263 -7.33 -13.12 -4.53
N LEU A 264 -8.02 -13.29 -5.65
CA LEU A 264 -8.33 -12.24 -6.63
C LEU A 264 -9.84 -12.27 -6.93
N ASP A 265 -10.64 -12.06 -5.89
CA ASP A 265 -12.11 -12.06 -5.90
C ASP A 265 -12.67 -11.05 -4.88
N ASP A 266 -13.99 -11.05 -4.65
CA ASP A 266 -14.71 -10.22 -3.68
C ASP A 266 -14.01 -10.08 -2.30
N ARG A 267 -13.22 -11.09 -1.87
CA ARG A 267 -12.48 -11.07 -0.61
C ARG A 267 -11.27 -10.12 -0.64
N ALA A 268 -10.60 -9.99 -1.78
CA ALA A 268 -9.54 -9.00 -1.98
C ALA A 268 -10.13 -7.59 -2.02
N GLN A 269 -11.20 -7.41 -2.80
CA GLN A 269 -11.95 -6.15 -2.85
C GLN A 269 -12.41 -5.71 -1.45
N ASN A 270 -12.92 -6.65 -0.64
CA ASN A 270 -13.34 -6.38 0.73
C ASN A 270 -12.18 -6.05 1.66
N ALA A 271 -11.03 -6.72 1.52
CA ALA A 271 -9.82 -6.40 2.28
C ALA A 271 -9.33 -4.97 2.00
N TRP A 272 -9.31 -4.56 0.73
CA TRP A 272 -8.99 -3.20 0.32
C TRP A 272 -10.02 -2.17 0.78
N GLN A 273 -11.32 -2.46 0.68
CA GLN A 273 -12.36 -1.58 1.22
C GLN A 273 -12.19 -1.34 2.73
N MET A 274 -11.91 -2.40 3.50
CA MET A 274 -11.63 -2.29 4.93
C MET A 274 -10.30 -1.56 5.21
N ALA A 275 -9.33 -1.61 4.29
CA ALA A 275 -8.05 -0.91 4.38
C ALA A 275 -8.23 0.61 4.15
N ALA A 276 -8.98 1.00 3.12
CA ALA A 276 -9.38 2.39 2.87
C ALA A 276 -10.13 3.00 4.06
N ASP A 277 -11.12 2.28 4.61
CA ASP A 277 -11.84 2.72 5.82
C ASP A 277 -10.89 2.90 7.02
N GLY A 278 -9.96 1.97 7.24
CA GLY A 278 -8.97 2.06 8.31
C GLY A 278 -7.93 3.18 8.11
N TRP A 279 -7.58 3.49 6.85
CA TRP A 279 -6.70 4.62 6.52
C TRP A 279 -7.39 5.96 6.78
N LYS A 280 -8.67 6.06 6.38
CA LYS A 280 -9.55 7.22 6.59
C LYS A 280 -9.85 7.48 8.07
N GLU A 281 -10.08 6.42 8.87
CA GLU A 281 -10.21 6.51 10.33
C GLU A 281 -8.95 7.12 10.96
N PHE A 282 -7.77 6.64 10.54
CA PHE A 282 -6.49 7.21 10.96
C PHE A 282 -6.29 8.65 10.46
N GLY A 283 -6.78 8.98 9.26
CA GLY A 283 -6.88 10.34 8.73
C GLY A 283 -7.61 11.30 9.68
N GLU A 284 -8.68 10.84 10.31
CA GLU A 284 -9.46 11.59 11.31
C GLU A 284 -8.93 11.45 12.75
N ARG A 285 -7.83 10.74 13.00
CA ARG A 285 -7.24 10.61 14.34
C ARG A 285 -6.48 11.89 14.73
N SER A 286 -6.65 12.32 15.99
CA SER A 286 -6.00 13.50 16.55
C SER A 286 -4.54 13.20 16.91
N VAL A 287 -3.59 13.61 16.07
CA VAL A 287 -2.15 13.32 16.23
C VAL A 287 -1.44 14.51 16.93
N PRO A 288 -0.78 14.30 18.09
CA PRO A 288 0.05 15.31 18.73
C PRO A 288 1.27 15.69 17.88
N THR A 289 1.54 17.00 17.79
CA THR A 289 2.66 17.55 17.00
C THR A 289 3.71 18.24 17.89
N THR A 290 4.72 18.84 17.27
CA THR A 290 5.67 19.74 17.96
C THR A 290 5.09 21.12 18.28
N ALA A 291 3.87 21.44 17.81
CA ALA A 291 3.17 22.69 18.10
C ALA A 291 2.23 22.53 19.31
N ALA A 292 1.63 23.62 19.77
CA ALA A 292 0.67 23.61 20.88
C ALA A 292 -0.72 23.01 20.51
N PHE A 293 -0.84 22.36 19.34
CA PHE A 293 -2.07 21.77 18.82
C PHE A 293 -1.82 20.37 18.23
N THR A 294 -2.90 19.59 18.17
CA THR A 294 -2.98 18.34 17.40
C THR A 294 -3.42 18.62 15.96
N ILE A 295 -3.11 17.71 15.05
CA ILE A 295 -3.59 17.71 13.66
C ILE A 295 -4.47 16.48 13.39
N LYS A 296 -5.23 16.53 12.30
CA LYS A 296 -5.85 15.38 11.63
C LYS A 296 -5.38 15.39 10.18
N LEU A 297 -4.99 14.25 9.62
CA LEU A 297 -4.36 14.18 8.29
C LEU A 297 -5.39 14.34 7.16
N GLY A 298 -6.60 13.82 7.36
CA GLY A 298 -7.73 13.97 6.43
C GLY A 298 -8.31 15.38 6.35
N GLN A 299 -7.98 16.27 7.29
CA GLN A 299 -8.56 17.63 7.36
C GLN A 299 -7.80 18.70 6.58
N LEU A 300 -6.79 18.33 5.77
CA LEU A 300 -6.00 19.30 5.00
C LEU A 300 -6.91 20.17 4.10
N ASP A 301 -7.82 19.54 3.38
CA ASP A 301 -8.60 20.21 2.33
C ASP A 301 -9.66 21.14 2.96
N GLU A 302 -10.18 20.76 4.13
CA GLU A 302 -11.05 21.63 4.93
C GLU A 302 -10.29 22.83 5.50
N LEU A 303 -9.07 22.63 6.03
CA LEU A 303 -8.22 23.72 6.50
C LEU A 303 -7.88 24.70 5.36
N THR A 304 -7.56 24.18 4.17
CA THR A 304 -7.29 24.96 2.96
C THR A 304 -8.53 25.73 2.49
N ARG A 305 -9.71 25.09 2.50
CA ARG A 305 -11.00 25.74 2.18
C ARG A 305 -11.34 26.86 3.17
N LEU A 306 -11.18 26.61 4.47
CA LEU A 306 -11.39 27.61 5.52
C LEU A 306 -10.39 28.78 5.39
N LYS A 307 -9.11 28.50 5.08
CA LYS A 307 -8.11 29.54 4.77
C LYS A 307 -8.55 30.39 3.58
N ALA A 308 -9.00 29.78 2.49
CA ALA A 308 -9.44 30.50 1.30
C ALA A 308 -10.62 31.45 1.60
N LEU A 309 -11.64 30.97 2.33
CA LEU A 309 -12.79 31.78 2.74
C LEU A 309 -12.38 32.96 3.65
N ARG A 310 -11.48 32.73 4.62
CA ARG A 310 -10.98 33.82 5.50
C ARG A 310 -10.08 34.81 4.77
N LEU A 311 -9.31 34.35 3.78
CA LEU A 311 -8.51 35.22 2.92
C LEU A 311 -9.40 36.09 2.02
N GLU A 312 -10.53 35.57 1.55
CA GLU A 312 -11.54 36.33 0.79
C GLU A 312 -12.23 37.38 1.68
N GLU A 313 -12.61 37.04 2.93
CA GLU A 313 -13.07 38.02 3.93
C GLU A 313 -12.02 39.10 4.18
N PHE A 314 -10.75 38.71 4.34
CA PHE A 314 -9.65 39.62 4.65
C PHE A 314 -9.39 40.62 3.52
N ARG A 315 -9.28 40.14 2.27
CA ARG A 315 -9.09 40.99 1.08
C ARG A 315 -10.20 42.03 0.91
N LYS A 316 -11.46 41.67 1.20
CA LYS A 316 -12.59 42.62 1.19
C LYS A 316 -12.48 43.75 2.21
N LEU A 317 -11.63 43.62 3.23
CA LEU A 317 -11.38 44.65 4.26
C LEU A 317 -10.01 45.36 4.11
N THR A 318 -9.06 44.78 3.36
CA THR A 318 -7.68 45.30 3.23
C THR A 318 -7.28 45.68 1.79
N GLY A 319 -8.09 45.35 0.80
CA GLY A 319 -7.72 45.32 -0.61
C GLY A 319 -7.23 43.94 -1.05
N ASP A 320 -7.43 43.61 -2.33
CA ASP A 320 -7.02 42.33 -2.94
C ASP A 320 -5.50 42.21 -3.12
N GLU A 321 -4.84 43.33 -3.43
CA GLU A 321 -3.38 43.42 -3.56
C GLU A 321 -2.72 43.33 -2.18
N LEU A 322 -1.92 42.28 -1.97
CA LEU A 322 -1.10 42.07 -0.78
C LEU A 322 0.38 41.95 -1.18
N PRO A 323 1.06 43.05 -1.57
CA PRO A 323 2.37 42.98 -2.23
C PRO A 323 3.43 42.25 -1.39
N GLY A 324 4.13 41.31 -2.02
CA GLY A 324 5.19 40.52 -1.39
C GLY A 324 4.72 39.43 -0.44
N ILE A 325 3.42 39.10 -0.40
CA ILE A 325 2.90 38.03 0.46
C ILE A 325 3.20 36.63 -0.10
N GLU A 326 3.13 36.47 -1.43
CA GLU A 326 3.36 35.22 -2.17
C GLU A 326 4.83 34.74 -2.09
N GLN A 327 5.75 35.65 -1.73
CA GLN A 327 7.18 35.36 -1.55
C GLN A 327 7.51 34.86 -0.13
N GLN A 328 6.50 34.71 0.75
CA GLN A 328 6.69 34.32 2.15
C GLN A 328 6.31 32.85 2.35
N TYR A 329 7.25 32.03 2.81
CA TYR A 329 7.02 30.62 3.18
C TYR A 329 5.90 30.47 4.24
N LEU A 330 5.81 31.43 5.17
CA LEU A 330 4.66 31.59 6.07
C LEU A 330 4.20 33.07 5.97
N PRO A 331 3.14 33.34 5.20
CA PRO A 331 2.53 34.66 5.04
C PRO A 331 2.19 35.37 6.36
N LYS A 332 2.43 36.68 6.42
CA LYS A 332 2.15 37.52 7.60
C LYS A 332 1.13 38.61 7.32
N TYR A 333 -0.13 38.26 7.52
CA TYR A 333 -1.30 39.12 7.30
C TYR A 333 -1.39 40.27 8.32
N MET A 334 -0.85 40.07 9.53
CA MET A 334 -0.86 41.03 10.64
C MET A 334 -0.18 42.39 10.33
N GLY A 335 0.60 42.49 9.25
CA GLY A 335 1.14 43.76 8.74
C GLY A 335 0.08 44.61 8.04
N TYR A 336 -0.56 44.04 7.01
CA TYR A 336 -1.61 44.67 6.20
C TYR A 336 -2.85 44.97 7.04
N ALA A 337 -3.22 44.07 7.95
CA ALA A 337 -4.34 44.23 8.89
C ALA A 337 -4.29 45.54 9.70
N LYS A 338 -3.09 46.01 10.05
CA LYS A 338 -2.88 47.25 10.84
C LYS A 338 -2.95 48.53 9.99
N GLN A 339 -2.86 48.40 8.67
CA GLN A 339 -2.94 49.51 7.71
C GLN A 339 -4.39 49.78 7.28
N ALA A 340 -5.26 48.78 7.36
CA ALA A 340 -6.69 48.86 7.04
C ALA A 340 -7.44 49.99 7.77
N ASP A 341 -8.55 50.45 7.21
CA ASP A 341 -9.32 51.58 7.73
C ASP A 341 -9.85 51.37 9.16
N SER A 342 -9.99 52.47 9.91
CA SER A 342 -10.10 52.42 11.38
C SER A 342 -11.40 51.79 11.92
N ASP A 343 -12.39 51.59 11.08
CA ASP A 343 -13.66 50.92 11.36
C ASP A 343 -13.56 49.39 11.14
N VAL A 344 -12.90 48.95 10.07
CA VAL A 344 -12.72 47.52 9.74
C VAL A 344 -11.48 46.88 10.37
N ARG A 345 -10.50 47.69 10.80
CA ARG A 345 -9.19 47.26 11.33
C ARG A 345 -9.24 46.18 12.41
N MET A 346 -10.23 46.21 13.30
CA MET A 346 -10.38 45.20 14.34
C MET A 346 -10.65 43.81 13.73
N ARG A 347 -11.62 43.72 12.81
CA ARG A 347 -11.95 42.48 12.10
C ARG A 347 -10.82 42.03 11.18
N ALA A 348 -10.10 42.96 10.55
CA ALA A 348 -8.90 42.64 9.77
C ALA A 348 -7.78 42.02 10.64
N ILE A 349 -7.58 42.50 11.87
CA ILE A 349 -6.61 41.95 12.82
C ILE A 349 -7.03 40.55 13.31
N GLU A 350 -8.32 40.33 13.58
CA GLU A 350 -8.87 39.01 13.89
C GLU A 350 -8.64 38.03 12.73
N LEU A 351 -9.05 38.40 11.52
CA LEU A 351 -8.87 37.59 10.31
C LEU A 351 -7.41 37.26 10.03
N ALA A 352 -6.49 38.21 10.19
CA ALA A 352 -5.06 37.93 10.08
C ALA A 352 -4.60 36.85 11.08
N GLY A 353 -5.12 36.88 12.31
CA GLY A 353 -4.84 35.83 13.30
C GLY A 353 -5.47 34.48 12.96
N GLU A 354 -6.70 34.46 12.46
CA GLU A 354 -7.37 33.24 11.97
C GLU A 354 -6.58 32.59 10.82
N ILE A 355 -6.12 33.39 9.85
CA ILE A 355 -5.36 32.91 8.69
C ILE A 355 -3.95 32.44 9.12
N GLU A 356 -3.25 33.17 10.00
CA GLU A 356 -1.91 32.77 10.48
C GLU A 356 -1.93 31.45 11.30
N ASP A 357 -3.01 31.13 12.03
CA ASP A 357 -3.19 29.82 12.68
C ASP A 357 -3.54 28.71 11.68
N LEU A 358 -4.40 29.00 10.69
CA LEU A 358 -4.73 28.05 9.62
C LEU A 358 -3.51 27.70 8.77
N ASP A 359 -2.68 28.68 8.39
CA ASP A 359 -1.43 28.45 7.65
C ASP A 359 -0.45 27.55 8.41
N LEU A 360 -0.34 27.76 9.74
CA LEU A 360 0.51 26.93 10.60
C LEU A 360 -0.03 25.50 10.73
N ARG A 361 -1.36 25.32 10.74
CA ARG A 361 -1.99 23.99 10.72
C ARG A 361 -1.78 23.28 9.39
N ILE A 362 -2.06 23.94 8.27
CA ILE A 362 -1.87 23.41 6.90
C ILE A 362 -0.43 22.91 6.74
N ASN A 363 0.56 23.77 7.02
CA ASN A 363 1.99 23.41 6.95
C ASN A 363 2.35 22.20 7.83
N LYS A 364 1.75 22.07 9.03
CA LYS A 364 1.98 20.91 9.91
C LYS A 364 1.29 19.65 9.40
N THR A 365 0.07 19.75 8.89
CA THR A 365 -0.69 18.63 8.33
C THR A 365 -0.03 18.09 7.06
N GLU A 366 0.36 18.96 6.12
CA GLU A 366 1.12 18.58 4.93
C GLU A 366 2.46 17.91 5.29
N GLY A 367 3.23 18.54 6.18
CA GLY A 367 4.52 18.01 6.60
C GLY A 367 4.42 16.64 7.26
N TYR A 368 3.29 16.32 7.90
CA TYR A 368 3.03 14.99 8.46
C TYR A 368 2.47 14.01 7.41
N ARG A 369 1.57 14.43 6.49
CA ARG A 369 1.14 13.61 5.34
C ARG A 369 2.35 13.16 4.50
N LYS A 370 3.30 14.07 4.22
CA LYS A 370 4.53 13.80 3.45
C LYS A 370 5.47 12.80 4.16
N GLN A 371 5.59 12.85 5.48
CA GLN A 371 6.47 11.96 6.27
C GLN A 371 6.12 10.46 6.17
N ILE A 372 4.85 10.12 5.89
CA ILE A 372 4.37 8.73 5.85
C ILE A 372 3.81 8.31 4.49
N ASN A 373 3.98 9.17 3.48
CA ASN A 373 3.37 9.12 2.15
C ASN A 373 1.84 8.94 2.18
N TYR A 374 1.13 9.78 2.95
CA TYR A 374 -0.30 9.59 3.22
C TYR A 374 -1.18 9.54 1.96
N GLN A 375 -0.87 10.36 0.95
CA GLN A 375 -1.69 10.41 -0.26
C GLN A 375 -1.59 9.11 -1.06
N TYR A 376 -0.39 8.56 -1.19
CA TYR A 376 -0.17 7.28 -1.87
C TYR A 376 -0.98 6.15 -1.21
N TRP A 377 -0.91 5.98 0.12
CA TRP A 377 -1.65 4.92 0.81
C TRP A 377 -3.18 5.12 0.76
N ASP A 378 -3.63 6.37 0.67
CA ASP A 378 -5.04 6.73 0.48
C ASP A 378 -5.52 6.39 -0.94
N THR A 379 -4.72 6.74 -1.96
CA THR A 379 -5.01 6.47 -3.37
C THR A 379 -4.90 4.98 -3.72
N LEU A 380 -3.87 4.27 -3.25
CA LEU A 380 -3.70 2.83 -3.45
C LEU A 380 -4.93 2.06 -2.91
N ALA A 381 -5.32 2.32 -1.66
CA ALA A 381 -6.49 1.68 -1.06
C ALA A 381 -7.81 2.11 -1.72
N GLN A 382 -7.85 3.25 -2.41
CA GLN A 382 -9.02 3.68 -3.20
C GLN A 382 -9.09 3.03 -4.59
N ALA A 383 -7.96 2.70 -5.20
CA ALA A 383 -7.86 2.08 -6.52
C ALA A 383 -8.02 0.54 -6.46
N GLU A 384 -7.35 -0.13 -5.53
CA GLU A 384 -7.35 -1.61 -5.45
C GLU A 384 -8.68 -2.19 -4.94
N GLN A 385 -9.52 -1.38 -4.27
CA GLN A 385 -10.92 -1.75 -3.95
C GLN A 385 -11.86 -1.67 -5.17
N GLU A 386 -11.42 -1.18 -6.32
CA GLU A 386 -12.27 -1.10 -7.52
C GLU A 386 -12.36 -2.45 -8.24
N GLU A 387 -13.55 -2.79 -8.73
CA GLU A 387 -13.83 -4.04 -9.46
C GLU A 387 -12.91 -4.20 -10.69
N ARG A 388 -12.59 -3.08 -11.38
CA ARG A 388 -11.66 -3.07 -12.51
C ARG A 388 -10.23 -3.45 -12.10
N THR A 389 -9.78 -3.05 -10.92
CA THR A 389 -8.40 -3.29 -10.46
C THR A 389 -8.23 -4.75 -10.02
N VAL A 390 -9.20 -5.29 -9.27
CA VAL A 390 -9.23 -6.73 -8.94
C VAL A 390 -9.29 -7.57 -10.22
N LYS A 391 -10.08 -7.15 -11.23
CA LYS A 391 -10.09 -7.80 -12.56
C LYS A 391 -8.73 -7.70 -13.26
N ALA A 392 -8.07 -6.55 -13.25
CA ALA A 392 -6.75 -6.36 -13.87
C ALA A 392 -5.67 -7.23 -13.19
N ARG A 393 -5.69 -7.30 -11.85
CA ARG A 393 -4.85 -8.22 -11.06
C ARG A 393 -5.12 -9.69 -11.44
N GLN A 394 -6.39 -10.09 -11.56
CA GLN A 394 -6.78 -11.44 -11.99
C GLN A 394 -6.29 -11.77 -13.40
N LEU A 395 -6.47 -10.86 -14.37
CA LEU A 395 -6.05 -11.06 -15.76
C LEU A 395 -4.53 -11.24 -15.88
N ILE A 396 -3.72 -10.45 -15.17
CA ILE A 396 -2.27 -10.67 -15.08
C ILE A 396 -1.97 -12.06 -14.51
N TYR A 397 -2.59 -12.44 -13.39
CA TYR A 397 -2.33 -13.72 -12.72
C TYR A 397 -2.72 -14.95 -13.57
N ASP A 398 -3.80 -14.86 -14.35
CA ASP A 398 -4.20 -15.92 -15.28
C ASP A 398 -3.38 -15.89 -16.59
N ALA A 399 -2.87 -14.72 -17.02
CA ALA A 399 -1.90 -14.59 -18.13
C ALA A 399 -0.56 -15.26 -17.79
N GLU A 400 -0.04 -15.01 -16.59
CA GLU A 400 1.20 -15.62 -16.08
C GLU A 400 1.10 -17.15 -16.03
N LYS A 401 -0.05 -17.70 -15.57
CA LYS A 401 -0.31 -19.14 -15.62
C LYS A 401 -0.41 -19.70 -17.03
N ALA A 402 -1.03 -18.96 -17.96
CA ALA A 402 -1.07 -19.37 -19.36
C ALA A 402 0.34 -19.39 -19.97
N ASN A 403 1.18 -18.42 -19.61
CA ASN A 403 2.58 -18.33 -20.02
C ASN A 403 3.42 -19.49 -19.43
N GLU A 404 3.29 -19.80 -18.14
CA GLU A 404 3.91 -20.98 -17.50
C GLU A 404 3.46 -22.32 -18.13
N ALA A 405 2.22 -22.39 -18.61
CA ALA A 405 1.66 -23.54 -19.31
C ALA A 405 2.01 -23.60 -20.81
N ALA A 406 2.75 -22.61 -21.33
CA ALA A 406 3.04 -22.39 -22.76
C ALA A 406 1.79 -22.19 -23.66
N GLU A 407 0.66 -21.74 -23.08
CA GLU A 407 -0.55 -21.33 -23.78
C GLU A 407 -0.42 -19.87 -24.29
N LEU A 408 0.59 -19.61 -25.14
CA LEU A 408 1.04 -18.24 -25.49
C LEU A 408 -0.08 -17.33 -26.04
N ASP A 409 -0.87 -17.78 -27.02
CA ASP A 409 -1.95 -16.97 -27.61
C ASP A 409 -2.95 -16.45 -26.55
N LYS A 410 -3.20 -17.27 -25.53
CA LYS A 410 -4.09 -16.95 -24.41
C LYS A 410 -3.39 -16.04 -23.40
N ALA A 411 -2.10 -16.24 -23.14
CA ALA A 411 -1.33 -15.34 -22.28
C ALA A 411 -1.29 -13.92 -22.87
N ILE A 412 -1.02 -13.80 -24.17
CA ILE A 412 -1.01 -12.54 -24.93
C ILE A 412 -2.34 -11.80 -24.78
N ALA A 413 -3.47 -12.46 -25.10
CA ALA A 413 -4.79 -11.84 -25.00
C ALA A 413 -5.17 -11.40 -23.56
N LEU A 414 -4.77 -12.17 -22.54
CA LEU A 414 -5.00 -11.81 -21.13
C LEU A 414 -4.11 -10.64 -20.67
N TYR A 415 -2.86 -10.56 -21.14
CA TYR A 415 -2.00 -9.40 -20.91
C TYR A 415 -2.56 -8.14 -21.60
N GLU A 416 -3.02 -8.23 -22.85
CA GLU A 416 -3.62 -7.10 -23.58
C GLU A 416 -4.85 -6.55 -22.86
N GLU A 417 -5.77 -7.42 -22.41
CA GLU A 417 -6.95 -7.01 -21.64
C GLU A 417 -6.56 -6.38 -20.29
N ALA A 418 -5.54 -6.94 -19.60
CA ALA A 418 -5.04 -6.38 -18.35
C ALA A 418 -4.39 -5.00 -18.54
N PHE A 419 -3.55 -4.83 -19.57
CA PHE A 419 -2.82 -3.59 -19.83
C PHE A 419 -3.75 -2.45 -20.26
N ALA A 420 -4.84 -2.76 -20.97
CA ALA A 420 -5.89 -1.78 -21.24
C ALA A 420 -6.50 -1.22 -19.95
N ILE A 421 -6.84 -2.08 -18.98
CA ILE A 421 -7.43 -1.66 -17.71
C ILE A 421 -6.39 -0.94 -16.83
N TRP A 422 -5.14 -1.42 -16.78
CA TRP A 422 -4.06 -0.71 -16.06
C TRP A 422 -3.79 0.68 -16.63
N ALA A 423 -3.97 0.89 -17.94
CA ALA A 423 -3.83 2.20 -18.56
C ALA A 423 -4.96 3.18 -18.17
N GLU A 424 -6.17 2.68 -17.89
CA GLU A 424 -7.25 3.49 -17.29
C GLU A 424 -6.95 3.80 -15.81
N ILE A 425 -6.51 2.80 -15.04
CA ILE A 425 -6.17 2.96 -13.62
C ILE A 425 -5.04 3.99 -13.44
N PHE A 426 -4.01 3.97 -14.29
CA PHE A 426 -2.93 4.97 -14.26
C PHE A 426 -3.33 6.34 -14.81
N ASP A 427 -4.38 6.46 -15.63
CA ASP A 427 -4.94 7.76 -16.03
C ASP A 427 -5.74 8.40 -14.88
N ASP A 428 -6.49 7.62 -14.10
CA ASP A 428 -7.24 8.12 -12.92
C ASP A 428 -6.35 8.28 -11.67
N TYR A 429 -5.30 7.46 -11.54
CA TYR A 429 -4.39 7.43 -10.38
C TYR A 429 -2.89 7.48 -10.76
N PRO A 430 -2.38 8.57 -11.40
CA PRO A 430 -0.97 8.67 -11.83
C PRO A 430 0.07 8.42 -10.73
N ILE A 431 -0.24 8.69 -9.46
CA ILE A 431 0.64 8.42 -8.31
C ILE A 431 1.01 6.93 -8.13
N LEU A 432 0.26 6.01 -8.74
CA LEU A 432 0.54 4.56 -8.70
C LEU A 432 1.53 4.12 -9.79
N THR A 433 1.90 4.99 -10.74
CA THR A 433 2.87 4.68 -11.80
C THR A 433 4.32 4.53 -11.30
N VAL A 434 4.56 4.73 -10.01
CA VAL A 434 5.89 4.77 -9.38
C VAL A 434 6.00 3.88 -8.13
N ASP A 435 5.05 2.96 -7.95
CA ASP A 435 4.92 2.13 -6.76
C ASP A 435 5.59 0.74 -6.89
N ASP A 436 5.29 -0.16 -5.96
CA ASP A 436 5.74 -1.56 -6.03
C ASP A 436 4.95 -2.35 -7.12
N SER A 437 3.65 -2.09 -7.28
CA SER A 437 2.78 -2.71 -8.30
C SER A 437 3.25 -2.42 -9.73
N ALA A 438 3.71 -1.20 -9.99
CA ALA A 438 4.31 -0.77 -11.24
C ALA A 438 5.57 -1.59 -11.59
N GLN A 439 6.36 -2.00 -10.61
CA GLN A 439 7.55 -2.84 -10.84
C GLN A 439 7.15 -4.25 -11.30
N ASP A 440 6.11 -4.83 -10.71
CA ASP A 440 5.55 -6.12 -11.15
C ASP A 440 4.84 -6.03 -12.51
N LEU A 441 4.20 -4.90 -12.80
CA LEU A 441 3.65 -4.63 -14.13
C LEU A 441 4.76 -4.53 -15.19
N VAL A 442 5.92 -3.93 -14.88
CA VAL A 442 7.11 -3.97 -15.77
C VAL A 442 7.63 -5.39 -15.96
N GLN A 443 7.58 -6.26 -14.95
CA GLN A 443 7.92 -7.69 -15.13
C GLN A 443 6.94 -8.39 -16.08
N SER A 444 5.64 -8.13 -15.93
CA SER A 444 4.59 -8.67 -16.80
C SER A 444 4.73 -8.17 -18.25
N ILE A 445 5.00 -6.88 -18.47
CA ILE A 445 5.26 -6.30 -19.80
C ILE A 445 6.49 -6.94 -20.46
N ARG A 446 7.55 -7.23 -19.70
CA ARG A 446 8.73 -7.96 -20.22
C ARG A 446 8.40 -9.40 -20.61
N ARG A 447 7.56 -10.09 -19.85
CA ARG A 447 7.09 -11.45 -20.19
C ARG A 447 6.19 -11.45 -21.42
N TYR A 448 5.32 -10.45 -21.55
CA TYR A 448 4.53 -10.20 -22.75
C TYR A 448 5.41 -9.96 -24.00
N SER A 449 6.42 -9.08 -23.91
CA SER A 449 7.40 -8.84 -25.00
C SER A 449 8.10 -10.14 -25.46
N VAL A 450 8.47 -11.01 -24.53
CA VAL A 450 9.01 -12.35 -24.84
C VAL A 450 7.96 -13.28 -25.47
N ALA A 451 6.69 -13.20 -25.06
CA ALA A 451 5.61 -14.02 -25.62
C ALA A 451 5.24 -13.64 -27.07
N ILE A 452 5.37 -12.36 -27.44
CA ILE A 452 5.14 -11.86 -28.81
C ILE A 452 6.38 -11.89 -29.72
N ASP A 453 7.54 -12.34 -29.21
CA ASP A 453 8.84 -12.37 -29.91
C ASP A 453 9.24 -11.01 -30.53
N SER A 454 9.03 -9.91 -29.78
CA SER A 454 9.32 -8.53 -30.23
C SER A 454 9.96 -7.66 -29.16
N GLU A 455 11.01 -6.92 -29.55
CA GLU A 455 11.63 -5.84 -28.76
C GLU A 455 10.88 -4.50 -28.91
N GLU A 456 10.05 -4.34 -29.94
CA GLU A 456 9.25 -3.14 -30.21
C GLU A 456 7.76 -3.38 -29.89
N PHE A 457 7.10 -2.40 -29.28
CA PHE A 457 5.66 -2.42 -28.97
C PHE A 457 4.85 -1.72 -30.07
N PRO A 458 3.58 -2.11 -30.32
CA PRO A 458 2.68 -1.41 -31.24
C PRO A 458 2.46 0.07 -30.87
N ASP A 459 2.19 0.92 -31.88
CA ASP A 459 1.89 2.35 -31.72
C ASP A 459 0.67 2.62 -30.81
N ASP A 460 -0.25 1.66 -30.70
CA ASP A 460 -1.48 1.70 -29.90
C ASP A 460 -1.38 0.95 -28.55
N PHE A 461 -0.16 0.52 -28.16
CA PHE A 461 0.06 -0.20 -26.90
C PHE A 461 -0.41 0.61 -25.67
N PRO A 462 -1.39 0.12 -24.87
CA PRO A 462 -2.09 0.94 -23.85
C PRO A 462 -1.18 1.62 -22.82
N LEU A 463 -0.07 0.96 -22.47
CA LEU A 463 0.90 1.39 -21.46
C LEU A 463 2.15 2.05 -22.06
N ALA A 464 2.10 2.56 -23.30
CA ALA A 464 3.23 3.22 -23.96
C ALA A 464 3.88 4.33 -23.11
N ALA A 465 3.10 5.21 -22.49
CA ALA A 465 3.59 6.28 -21.60
C ALA A 465 4.35 5.74 -20.38
N PHE A 466 3.88 4.61 -19.83
CA PHE A 466 4.48 3.95 -18.69
C PHE A 466 5.81 3.30 -19.06
N VAL A 467 5.88 2.62 -20.20
CA VAL A 467 7.13 2.04 -20.72
C VAL A 467 8.13 3.13 -21.12
N GLU A 468 7.70 4.22 -21.75
CA GLU A 468 8.55 5.36 -22.10
C GLU A 468 9.18 5.99 -20.84
N MET A 469 8.40 6.20 -19.78
CA MET A 469 8.92 6.67 -18.48
C MET A 469 9.94 5.70 -17.89
N MET A 470 9.58 4.41 -17.77
CA MET A 470 10.41 3.39 -17.11
C MET A 470 11.67 2.99 -17.90
N GLY A 471 11.72 3.30 -19.20
CA GLY A 471 12.86 3.00 -20.07
C GLY A 471 13.84 4.17 -20.29
N ASN A 472 13.35 5.41 -20.41
CA ASN A 472 14.14 6.53 -20.94
C ASN A 472 14.62 7.56 -19.91
N TYR A 473 14.13 7.52 -18.66
CA TYR A 473 14.36 8.58 -17.68
C TYR A 473 15.20 8.13 -16.48
N ASP A 474 16.27 8.89 -16.17
CA ASP A 474 17.08 8.73 -14.93
C ASP A 474 16.27 8.96 -13.64
N GLN A 475 15.06 9.52 -13.75
CA GLN A 475 14.14 9.82 -12.64
C GLN A 475 12.72 9.45 -13.06
N VAL A 476 12.09 8.57 -12.29
CA VAL A 476 10.70 8.15 -12.47
C VAL A 476 9.83 8.97 -11.51
N SER A 477 8.78 9.64 -12.01
CA SER A 477 7.84 10.42 -11.18
C SER A 477 6.46 10.46 -11.84
N SER A 478 5.39 10.60 -11.03
CA SER A 478 4.02 10.65 -11.55
C SER A 478 3.76 11.89 -12.41
N GLU A 479 4.45 13.00 -12.13
CA GLU A 479 4.40 14.21 -12.97
C GLU A 479 5.03 13.96 -14.36
N ILE A 480 6.12 13.18 -14.42
CA ILE A 480 6.75 12.77 -15.69
C ILE A 480 5.81 11.84 -16.47
N TYR A 481 5.11 10.93 -15.80
CA TYR A 481 4.06 10.12 -16.44
C TYR A 481 2.94 10.98 -17.02
N GLU A 482 2.41 11.94 -16.24
CA GLU A 482 1.35 12.86 -16.69
C GLU A 482 1.78 13.67 -17.93
N ASP A 483 2.99 14.25 -17.92
CA ASP A 483 3.56 14.99 -19.06
C ASP A 483 3.69 14.10 -20.31
N ILE A 484 4.27 12.89 -20.18
CA ILE A 484 4.41 11.94 -21.29
C ILE A 484 3.03 11.55 -21.83
N ARG A 485 2.11 11.12 -20.96
CA ARG A 485 0.75 10.68 -21.28
C ARG A 485 -0.05 11.78 -21.97
N TYR A 486 0.12 13.04 -21.55
CA TYR A 486 -0.47 14.20 -22.22
C TYR A 486 0.08 14.35 -23.65
N THR A 487 1.41 14.35 -23.84
CA THR A 487 1.99 14.49 -25.20
C THR A 487 1.68 13.31 -26.12
N GLN A 488 1.53 12.09 -25.58
CA GLN A 488 1.07 10.93 -26.35
C GLN A 488 -0.40 11.08 -26.78
N LYS A 489 -1.28 11.56 -25.89
CA LYS A 489 -2.69 11.84 -26.22
C LYS A 489 -2.82 12.91 -27.31
N GLU A 490 -2.02 13.98 -27.27
CA GLU A 490 -1.97 14.98 -28.36
C GLU A 490 -1.53 14.35 -29.69
N LYS A 491 -0.43 13.58 -29.72
CA LYS A 491 0.05 12.89 -30.93
C LYS A 491 -1.00 11.93 -31.52
N ILE A 492 -1.71 11.18 -30.67
CA ILE A 492 -2.76 10.24 -31.09
C ILE A 492 -3.97 11.01 -31.66
N GLU A 493 -4.37 12.13 -31.06
CA GLU A 493 -5.41 12.99 -31.62
C GLU A 493 -5.00 13.62 -32.96
N GLU A 494 -3.76 14.10 -33.10
CA GLU A 494 -3.24 14.62 -34.38
C GLU A 494 -3.22 13.53 -35.45
N ARG A 495 -2.68 12.35 -35.14
CA ARG A 495 -2.64 11.21 -36.08
C ARG A 495 -4.03 10.73 -36.47
N LYS A 496 -5.00 10.75 -35.56
CA LYS A 496 -6.40 10.46 -35.87
C LYS A 496 -7.00 11.50 -36.82
N ARG A 497 -6.73 12.80 -36.62
CA ARG A 497 -7.19 13.87 -37.52
C ARG A 497 -6.57 13.73 -38.91
N GLU A 498 -5.29 13.35 -39.01
CA GLU A 498 -4.64 13.01 -40.29
C GLU A 498 -5.35 11.85 -41.01
N LEU A 499 -5.63 10.75 -40.30
CA LEU A 499 -6.33 9.59 -40.86
C LEU A 499 -7.77 9.93 -41.30
N GLU A 500 -8.48 10.76 -40.54
CA GLU A 500 -9.79 11.30 -40.94
C GLU A 500 -9.68 12.24 -42.16
N GLU A 501 -8.56 12.93 -42.39
CA GLU A 501 -8.31 13.71 -43.62
C GLU A 501 -7.93 12.81 -44.80
N GLU A 502 -7.11 11.79 -44.61
CA GLU A 502 -6.82 10.77 -45.63
C GLU A 502 -8.08 10.02 -46.08
N GLU A 503 -8.95 9.63 -45.14
CA GLU A 503 -10.20 8.94 -45.46
C GLU A 503 -11.15 9.86 -46.23
N ARG A 504 -11.36 11.09 -45.77
CA ARG A 504 -12.15 12.10 -46.51
C ARG A 504 -11.54 12.44 -47.87
N GLN A 505 -10.22 12.31 -48.06
CA GLN A 505 -9.60 12.44 -49.37
C GLN A 505 -9.87 11.21 -50.26
N ARG A 506 -9.73 9.99 -49.72
CA ARG A 506 -10.07 8.74 -50.44
C ARG A 506 -11.54 8.71 -50.86
N GLU A 507 -12.47 9.16 -50.01
CA GLU A 507 -13.88 9.34 -50.35
C GLU A 507 -14.09 10.32 -51.52
N ARG A 508 -13.41 11.47 -51.50
CA ARG A 508 -13.47 12.46 -52.59
C ARG A 508 -12.91 11.91 -53.89
N GLU A 509 -11.77 11.23 -53.86
CA GLU A 509 -11.15 10.62 -55.03
C GLU A 509 -12.03 9.49 -55.60
N ALA A 510 -12.67 8.69 -54.75
CA ALA A 510 -13.65 7.69 -55.16
C ALA A 510 -14.92 8.33 -55.76
N ALA A 511 -15.44 9.41 -55.16
CA ALA A 511 -16.58 10.16 -55.67
C ALA A 511 -16.27 10.81 -57.03
N GLU A 512 -15.09 11.42 -57.19
CA GLU A 512 -14.61 11.92 -58.49
C GLU A 512 -14.42 10.80 -59.51
N ALA A 513 -13.89 9.64 -59.12
CA ALA A 513 -13.77 8.49 -60.01
C ALA A 513 -15.15 8.00 -60.49
N MET A 514 -16.14 7.89 -59.59
CA MET A 514 -17.52 7.56 -59.95
C MET A 514 -18.17 8.64 -60.84
N GLU A 515 -17.91 9.93 -60.62
CA GLU A 515 -18.45 10.98 -61.48
C GLU A 515 -17.78 11.00 -62.87
N ARG A 516 -16.46 10.75 -62.94
CA ARG A 516 -15.72 10.57 -64.20
C ARG A 516 -16.22 9.34 -64.97
N GLU A 517 -16.48 8.23 -64.28
CA GLU A 517 -17.06 7.02 -64.89
C GLU A 517 -18.50 7.27 -65.37
N ARG A 518 -19.32 8.01 -64.60
CA ARG A 518 -20.67 8.41 -65.03
C ARG A 518 -20.62 9.30 -66.28
N LYS A 519 -19.74 10.31 -66.31
CA LYS A 519 -19.51 11.18 -67.46
C LYS A 519 -19.04 10.38 -68.68
N ALA A 520 -18.10 9.45 -68.52
CA ALA A 520 -17.66 8.58 -69.61
C ALA A 520 -18.80 7.67 -70.15
N LYS A 521 -19.69 7.17 -69.27
CA LYS A 521 -20.90 6.42 -69.66
C LYS A 521 -21.94 7.31 -70.37
N GLU A 522 -22.10 8.56 -69.93
CA GLU A 522 -22.97 9.56 -70.57
C GLU A 522 -22.44 9.97 -71.96
N GLU A 523 -21.13 10.22 -72.09
CA GLU A 523 -20.44 10.52 -73.34
C GLU A 523 -20.46 9.34 -74.31
N ALA A 524 -20.20 8.11 -73.85
CA ALA A 524 -20.31 6.91 -74.67
C ALA A 524 -21.75 6.68 -75.18
N LYS A 525 -22.76 6.98 -74.34
CA LYS A 525 -24.18 6.93 -74.72
C LYS A 525 -24.55 8.04 -75.72
N ALA A 526 -23.98 9.23 -75.59
CA ALA A 526 -24.15 10.32 -76.55
C ALA A 526 -23.47 10.01 -77.89
N ALA A 527 -22.25 9.43 -77.88
CA ALA A 527 -21.54 8.97 -79.06
C ALA A 527 -22.30 7.83 -79.77
N ALA A 528 -22.87 6.87 -79.03
CA ALA A 528 -23.72 5.82 -79.59
C ALA A 528 -25.02 6.39 -80.20
N ALA A 529 -25.61 7.42 -79.59
CA ALA A 529 -26.77 8.12 -80.16
C ALA A 529 -26.41 8.92 -81.43
N ALA A 530 -25.25 9.57 -81.47
CA ALA A 530 -24.75 10.27 -82.65
C ALA A 530 -24.39 9.31 -83.79
N ALA A 531 -23.79 8.15 -83.48
CA ALA A 531 -23.56 7.08 -84.45
C ALA A 531 -24.88 6.59 -85.06
N LYS A 532 -25.92 6.36 -84.24
CA LYS A 532 -27.26 6.01 -84.73
C LYS A 532 -27.93 7.09 -85.58
N ALA A 533 -27.66 8.36 -85.30
CA ALA A 533 -28.15 9.47 -86.12
C ALA A 533 -27.46 9.51 -87.50
N ALA A 534 -26.14 9.30 -87.55
CA ALA A 534 -25.40 9.18 -88.80
C ALA A 534 -25.79 7.92 -89.60
N GLU A 535 -26.09 6.81 -88.90
CA GLU A 535 -26.57 5.57 -89.51
C GLU A 535 -27.96 5.77 -90.17
N MET A 536 -28.86 6.55 -89.53
CA MET A 536 -30.14 6.97 -90.14
C MET A 536 -29.96 7.94 -91.33
N GLU A 537 -28.88 8.74 -91.37
CA GLU A 537 -28.58 9.64 -92.49
C GLU A 537 -27.93 8.90 -93.68
N ALA A 538 -27.35 7.72 -93.43
CA ALA A 538 -26.78 6.83 -94.45
C ALA A 538 -27.79 5.86 -95.10
N THR A 539 -28.98 5.66 -94.50
CA THR A 539 -30.02 4.73 -95.01
C THR A 539 -31.13 5.45 -95.79
N ALA A 540 -30.77 6.35 -96.71
CA ALA A 540 -31.72 7.18 -97.47
C ALA A 540 -31.60 7.07 -99.00
N GLU A 541 -30.58 6.40 -99.55
CA GLU A 541 -30.42 6.13 -100.99
C GLU A 541 -29.97 4.68 -101.25
N GLU A 542 -30.93 3.79 -101.49
CA GLU A 542 -31.07 2.93 -102.69
C GLU A 542 -32.05 1.77 -102.39
N ASP A 543 -32.97 1.51 -103.32
CA ASP A 543 -34.24 0.81 -103.06
C ASP A 543 -34.44 -0.39 -104.02
N GLU A 544 -34.61 -1.60 -103.45
CA GLU A 544 -35.41 -2.73 -103.97
C GLU A 544 -35.13 -3.34 -105.40
N PRO A 545 -35.84 -4.41 -105.84
CA PRO A 545 -36.12 -5.71 -105.19
C PRO A 545 -35.81 -6.88 -106.19
N ALA A 546 -36.29 -8.13 -106.16
CA ALA A 546 -37.04 -9.01 -105.24
C ALA A 546 -36.82 -10.48 -105.66
N THR A 547 -36.99 -11.46 -104.76
CA THR A 547 -37.74 -12.73 -104.98
C THR A 547 -37.77 -13.55 -103.67
N ALA A 548 -38.74 -14.46 -103.52
CA ALA A 548 -38.99 -15.20 -102.27
C ALA A 548 -39.57 -16.60 -102.51
N GLU A 549 -39.28 -17.52 -101.58
CA GLU A 549 -39.82 -18.87 -101.31
C GLU A 549 -39.11 -19.37 -100.02
N ASP A 550 -39.64 -20.18 -99.10
CA ASP A 550 -40.99 -20.37 -98.52
C ASP A 550 -40.81 -21.08 -97.13
N SER A 551 -41.87 -21.33 -96.34
CA SER A 551 -42.11 -22.38 -95.28
C SER A 551 -40.92 -23.09 -94.56
N GLU A 552 -40.92 -23.46 -93.25
CA GLU A 552 -42.01 -23.76 -92.30
C GLU A 552 -41.52 -23.92 -90.81
N GLU A 553 -42.44 -24.36 -89.94
CA GLU A 553 -42.45 -24.65 -88.48
C GLU A 553 -41.51 -25.79 -87.95
N ALA A 554 -41.37 -26.16 -86.65
CA ALA A 554 -41.54 -25.51 -85.31
C ALA A 554 -41.13 -26.51 -84.16
N ALA A 555 -41.16 -26.06 -82.89
CA ALA A 555 -41.27 -26.86 -81.62
C ALA A 555 -40.12 -27.85 -81.28
N GLU A 556 -39.90 -28.41 -80.08
CA GLU A 556 -40.38 -28.28 -78.68
C GLU A 556 -39.28 -28.94 -77.75
N SER A 557 -39.25 -28.99 -76.40
CA SER A 557 -40.18 -28.65 -75.30
C SER A 557 -39.43 -28.28 -73.98
N GLU A 558 -40.14 -28.27 -72.84
CA GLU A 558 -39.72 -28.00 -71.45
C GLU A 558 -38.96 -29.15 -70.74
N SER A 559 -38.26 -28.89 -69.61
CA SER A 559 -38.70 -29.27 -68.24
C SER A 559 -37.56 -29.32 -67.16
N ALA A 560 -37.98 -29.26 -65.89
CA ALA A 560 -37.21 -29.46 -64.63
C ALA A 560 -37.99 -30.51 -63.76
N PRO A 561 -37.72 -30.84 -62.45
CA PRO A 561 -36.87 -30.18 -61.44
C PRO A 561 -36.13 -31.11 -60.42
N ASP A 562 -35.62 -30.51 -59.32
CA ASP A 562 -35.41 -31.00 -57.92
C ASP A 562 -34.68 -32.33 -57.55
N GLY A 563 -33.97 -32.32 -56.39
CA GLY A 563 -33.96 -33.50 -55.50
C GLY A 563 -32.70 -33.96 -54.72
N ASP A 564 -32.27 -33.18 -53.70
CA ASP A 564 -31.88 -33.63 -52.33
C ASP A 564 -30.65 -34.55 -51.98
N ASP A 565 -30.15 -34.34 -50.75
CA ASP A 565 -29.24 -35.04 -49.79
C ASP A 565 -28.09 -36.02 -50.20
N GLY A 566 -27.06 -36.10 -49.32
CA GLY A 566 -26.02 -37.16 -49.30
C GLY A 566 -24.68 -36.73 -48.66
N GLY A 567 -24.27 -37.37 -47.55
CA GLY A 567 -23.08 -36.95 -46.78
C GLY A 567 -22.00 -38.02 -46.48
N GLU A 568 -20.92 -37.54 -45.83
CA GLU A 568 -19.81 -38.24 -45.14
C GLU A 568 -18.70 -39.04 -45.88
N LYS A 569 -17.46 -38.74 -45.44
CA LYS A 569 -16.27 -39.60 -45.23
C LYS A 569 -15.43 -40.13 -46.43
N GLY A 570 -14.10 -40.08 -46.22
CA GLY A 570 -13.05 -40.72 -47.02
C GLY A 570 -11.65 -40.34 -46.50
N ASP A 571 -10.89 -41.31 -45.97
CA ASP A 571 -9.63 -41.10 -45.25
C ASP A 571 -8.40 -40.79 -46.13
N VAL A 572 -7.36 -40.19 -45.51
CA VAL A 572 -6.04 -39.93 -46.10
C VAL A 572 -4.96 -40.81 -45.47
N LYS A 573 -4.28 -41.65 -46.28
CA LYS A 573 -3.10 -42.48 -45.95
C LYS A 573 -2.65 -43.24 -47.22
N ILE A 574 -1.40 -43.64 -47.52
CA ILE A 574 -0.02 -43.42 -46.97
C ILE A 574 0.90 -43.14 -48.22
N GLU A 575 2.24 -43.05 -48.30
CA GLU A 575 3.42 -43.85 -47.84
C GLU A 575 4.74 -43.14 -48.36
N PRO A 576 6.01 -43.63 -48.27
CA PRO A 576 6.99 -42.94 -47.39
C PRO A 576 8.46 -42.75 -47.92
N GLU A 577 9.31 -42.18 -47.03
CA GLU A 577 10.77 -42.46 -46.88
C GLU A 577 11.77 -42.06 -48.01
N PRO A 578 13.13 -42.13 -47.81
CA PRO A 578 13.92 -42.75 -46.72
C PRO A 578 14.95 -41.85 -46.00
N THR A 579 15.73 -42.45 -45.10
CA THR A 579 16.65 -41.83 -44.11
C THR A 579 18.15 -42.01 -44.40
N ALA A 580 18.96 -41.07 -43.90
CA ALA A 580 20.36 -41.17 -43.43
C ALA A 580 20.81 -39.77 -42.94
N GLU A 581 21.66 -39.58 -41.93
CA GLU A 581 22.41 -40.52 -41.07
C GLU A 581 22.41 -40.02 -39.60
#